data_AF-A0A1W7D1I4-F1
#
_entry.id   AF-A0A1W7D1I4-F1
#
_cell.length_a   1.000
_cell.length_b   1.000
_cell.length_c   1.000
_cell.angle_alpha   90.00
_cell.angle_beta   90.00
_cell.angle_gamma   90.00
#
_symmetry.space_group_name_H-M   'P 1'
#
loop_
_entity.id
_entity.type
_entity.pdbx_description
1 polymer ?
#
loop_
_entity_poly.entity_id
_entity_poly.type
_entity_poly.pdbx_seq_one_letter_code
_entity_poly.pdbx_strand_id
1 'polypeptide(L)'
;MLSPRSPHPALRRRAALVTGVFTAVIALLLTTPSAAGAAPSDENPAGAGNRPAIGSIEPGQAFMGAGTLIHEGEDPTADAPVPLDTTGVQGIDVSHWQGSINWTSVRNAGIQFAWMKATEGTNFKDSRFNTNYPAAHAAGVIRGAYHFARPDVSSGAVQANYFASNGGAWSRDNLTLPGVLDIEHNPYGAQCYGLSTTQMRNWINDFHATYKSRTTRDIVIYTTASWWNTCTGNWSGMSAKAPLWVAHWTTGSPTIPVGFPTWTAWQYTATGRVSGISGDVDRNKFNGSRDRLLALANNTP
;
A
#
# COMPACT_ATOMS: atom_id res chain seq x y z
N MET A 1 14.27 71.42 -15.71
CA MET A 1 15.39 71.61 -16.67
C MET A 1 16.69 71.30 -15.95
N LEU A 2 17.63 70.66 -16.67
CA LEU A 2 19.01 70.30 -16.30
C LEU A 2 19.22 68.98 -15.54
N SER A 3 19.50 67.93 -16.33
CA SER A 3 20.43 66.83 -15.98
C SER A 3 21.86 67.31 -16.27
N PRO A 4 22.96 66.77 -15.67
CA PRO A 4 23.56 65.55 -16.24
C PRO A 4 24.45 64.66 -15.32
N ARG A 5 24.59 63.40 -15.79
CA ARG A 5 25.80 62.52 -15.87
C ARG A 5 26.52 61.99 -14.62
N SER A 6 26.60 60.65 -14.60
CA SER A 6 27.53 59.77 -13.87
C SER A 6 29.01 59.99 -14.24
N PRO A 7 29.93 59.47 -13.41
CA PRO A 7 30.87 58.46 -13.94
C PRO A 7 31.19 57.30 -12.96
N HIS A 8 31.46 56.14 -13.54
CA HIS A 8 32.11 54.99 -12.89
C HIS A 8 33.60 55.26 -12.61
N PRO A 9 34.21 54.49 -11.69
CA PRO A 9 35.52 53.93 -12.01
C PRO A 9 35.65 52.43 -11.71
N ALA A 10 36.64 51.86 -12.39
CA ALA A 10 36.89 50.46 -12.63
C ALA A 10 37.72 49.72 -11.56
N LEU A 11 37.68 48.39 -11.70
CA LEU A 11 38.45 47.33 -11.06
C LEU A 11 39.87 47.67 -10.57
N ARG A 12 40.24 47.09 -9.42
CA ARG A 12 41.58 46.51 -9.20
C ARG A 12 41.52 45.19 -8.42
N ARG A 13 41.95 44.11 -9.08
CA ARG A 13 42.42 42.87 -8.43
C ARG A 13 43.77 43.13 -7.76
N ARG A 14 43.96 42.62 -6.55
CA ARG A 14 45.27 42.24 -6.02
C ARG A 14 45.16 40.91 -5.28
N ALA A 15 45.92 39.94 -5.75
CA ALA A 15 46.28 38.72 -5.04
C ALA A 15 47.52 39.00 -4.18
N ALA A 16 47.62 38.42 -2.99
CA ALA A 16 48.88 38.00 -2.36
C ALA A 16 48.62 37.07 -1.17
N LEU A 17 49.55 36.15 -0.98
CA LEU A 17 49.57 34.94 -0.16
C LEU A 17 49.58 35.15 1.37
N VAL A 18 48.93 34.17 2.02
CA VAL A 18 49.29 33.37 3.21
C VAL A 18 50.57 33.75 3.99
N THR A 19 50.44 33.91 5.30
CA THR A 19 51.39 33.39 6.30
C THR A 19 50.60 33.03 7.56
N GLY A 20 50.79 31.80 8.05
CA GLY A 20 50.05 31.27 9.20
C GLY A 20 50.70 31.60 10.54
N VAL A 21 49.89 31.55 11.59
CA VAL A 21 50.32 31.20 12.96
C VAL A 21 49.19 30.37 13.57
N PHE A 22 49.49 29.11 13.87
CA PHE A 22 48.64 28.23 14.68
C PHE A 22 48.87 28.56 16.15
N THR A 23 47.83 28.98 16.86
CA THR A 23 47.78 28.90 18.33
C THR A 23 46.63 27.97 18.70
N ALA A 24 46.99 26.79 19.18
CA ALA A 24 46.06 25.82 19.74
C ALA A 24 45.55 26.31 21.09
N VAL A 25 44.23 26.43 21.23
CA VAL A 25 43.56 26.52 22.53
C VAL A 25 42.77 25.23 22.69
N ILE A 26 43.27 24.36 23.57
CA ILE A 26 42.57 23.16 24.02
C ILE A 26 41.54 23.60 25.07
N ALA A 27 40.27 23.62 24.68
CA ALA A 27 39.16 23.71 25.62
C ALA A 27 38.70 22.29 25.95
N LEU A 28 38.92 21.89 27.20
CA LEU A 28 38.48 20.61 27.76
C LEU A 28 36.97 20.68 28.02
N LEU A 29 36.16 20.15 27.10
CA LEU A 29 34.73 19.93 27.31
C LEU A 29 34.55 18.52 27.89
N LEU A 30 34.14 18.47 29.16
CA LEU A 30 33.64 17.27 29.82
C LEU A 30 32.35 16.81 29.13
N THR A 31 32.46 15.85 28.22
CA THR A 31 31.29 15.14 27.69
C THR A 31 30.90 14.05 28.67
N THR A 32 29.81 14.25 29.41
CA THR A 32 29.07 13.14 30.03
C THR A 32 28.62 12.18 28.91
N PRO A 33 28.75 10.85 29.07
CA PRO A 33 28.18 9.92 28.10
C PRO A 33 26.66 10.05 28.18
N SER A 34 26.09 10.82 27.25
CA SER A 34 24.67 10.70 26.96
C SER A 34 24.52 9.28 26.42
N ALA A 35 23.77 8.44 27.14
CA ALA A 35 23.34 7.16 26.64
C ALA A 35 22.58 7.44 25.35
N ALA A 36 23.26 7.28 24.21
CA ALA A 36 22.62 7.12 22.93
C ALA A 36 21.78 5.85 23.10
N GLY A 37 20.48 6.03 23.35
CA GLY A 37 19.53 4.93 23.23
C GLY A 37 19.78 4.32 21.87
N ALA A 38 20.27 3.08 21.87
CA ALA A 38 20.43 2.31 20.66
C ALA A 38 19.12 2.43 19.86
N ALA A 39 19.23 2.82 18.60
CA ALA A 39 18.14 2.58 17.68
C ALA A 39 17.76 1.09 17.83
N PRO A 40 16.46 0.75 17.94
CA PRO A 40 16.07 -0.64 18.05
C PRO A 40 16.70 -1.38 16.88
N SER A 41 17.43 -2.44 17.21
CA SER A 41 18.03 -3.33 16.22
C SER A 41 16.96 -3.76 15.22
N ASP A 42 17.33 -3.77 13.94
CA ASP A 42 16.61 -4.45 12.86
C ASP A 42 16.61 -5.97 13.11
N GLU A 43 16.13 -6.43 14.26
CA GLU A 43 15.75 -7.81 14.46
C GLU A 43 14.37 -7.99 13.85
N ASN A 44 14.37 -8.05 12.51
CA ASN A 44 13.28 -8.64 11.78
C ASN A 44 13.43 -10.16 11.91
N PRO A 45 12.55 -10.88 12.64
CA PRO A 45 12.58 -12.34 12.64
C PRO A 45 12.13 -12.93 11.29
N ALA A 46 11.62 -12.10 10.37
CA ALA A 46 11.13 -12.55 9.08
C ALA A 46 12.28 -12.66 8.06
N GLY A 47 12.91 -13.84 8.04
CA GLY A 47 13.42 -14.42 6.80
C GLY A 47 12.28 -14.52 5.78
N ALA A 48 12.60 -14.29 4.51
CA ALA A 48 11.63 -14.25 3.44
C ALA A 48 10.73 -15.50 3.41
N GLY A 49 9.41 -15.30 3.55
CA GLY A 49 8.39 -16.34 3.37
C GLY A 49 7.44 -16.61 4.53
N ASN A 50 7.69 -16.11 5.75
CA ASN A 50 6.82 -16.43 6.89
C ASN A 50 5.78 -15.36 7.16
N ARG A 51 4.64 -15.43 6.47
CA ARG A 51 3.40 -14.85 7.02
C ARG A 51 3.13 -15.51 8.39
N PRO A 52 2.60 -14.76 9.38
CA PRO A 52 2.27 -15.32 10.68
C PRO A 52 1.19 -16.39 10.53
N ALA A 53 1.28 -17.43 11.35
CA ALA A 53 0.26 -18.48 11.37
C ALA A 53 -1.11 -17.88 11.77
N ILE A 54 -2.18 -18.44 11.22
CA ILE A 54 -3.56 -18.09 11.59
C ILE A 54 -3.71 -18.18 13.12
N GLY A 55 -4.23 -17.12 13.73
CA GLY A 55 -4.38 -17.00 15.19
C GLY A 55 -3.20 -16.40 15.95
N SER A 56 -2.09 -16.08 15.28
CA SER A 56 -0.93 -15.37 15.85
C SER A 56 -0.74 -13.95 15.29
N ILE A 57 -1.72 -13.46 14.52
CA ILE A 57 -1.65 -12.15 13.88
C ILE A 57 -1.95 -11.06 14.92
N GLU A 58 -0.95 -10.25 15.22
CA GLU A 58 -1.08 -9.09 16.11
C GLU A 58 -1.41 -7.80 15.34
N PRO A 59 -1.92 -6.74 16.00
CA PRO A 59 -2.14 -5.45 15.36
C PRO A 59 -0.89 -4.94 14.62
N GLY A 60 -1.06 -4.54 13.37
CA GLY A 60 0.02 -4.15 12.45
C GLY A 60 0.53 -5.29 11.57
N GLN A 61 0.33 -6.54 11.97
CA GLN A 61 0.78 -7.73 11.24
C GLN A 61 -0.22 -8.21 10.19
N ALA A 62 -1.44 -7.66 10.13
CA ALA A 62 -2.39 -8.07 9.10
C ALA A 62 -1.85 -7.77 7.70
N PHE A 63 -2.30 -8.53 6.72
CA PHE A 63 -1.98 -8.33 5.31
C PHE A 63 -3.22 -8.68 4.51
N MET A 64 -3.26 -8.19 3.28
CA MET A 64 -4.36 -8.46 2.37
C MET A 64 -4.51 -9.97 2.14
N GLY A 65 -5.65 -10.53 2.52
CA GLY A 65 -5.93 -11.98 2.51
C GLY A 65 -5.73 -12.67 3.85
N ALA A 66 -5.30 -11.98 4.90
CA ALA A 66 -5.17 -12.57 6.24
C ALA A 66 -6.51 -13.07 6.79
N GLY A 67 -7.57 -12.30 6.61
CA GLY A 67 -8.92 -12.68 6.97
C GLY A 67 -9.48 -13.80 6.08
N THR A 68 -9.08 -13.83 4.80
CA THR A 68 -9.38 -14.96 3.90
C THR A 68 -8.76 -16.26 4.40
N LEU A 69 -7.47 -16.23 4.78
CA LEU A 69 -6.80 -17.39 5.39
C LEU A 69 -7.53 -17.87 6.66
N ILE A 70 -7.91 -16.93 7.55
CA ILE A 70 -8.63 -17.26 8.80
C ILE A 70 -9.96 -17.98 8.53
N HIS A 71 -10.72 -17.54 7.54
CA HIS A 71 -12.07 -18.02 7.31
C HIS A 71 -12.14 -19.19 6.33
N GLU A 72 -11.34 -19.17 5.26
CA GLU A 72 -11.38 -20.13 4.15
C GLU A 72 -10.28 -21.20 4.27
N GLY A 73 -9.26 -20.99 5.11
CA GLY A 73 -8.15 -21.92 5.33
C GLY A 73 -6.99 -21.69 4.37
N GLU A 74 -6.24 -22.76 4.09
CA GLU A 74 -5.11 -22.72 3.17
C GLU A 74 -5.56 -22.44 1.73
N ASP A 75 -4.68 -21.82 0.94
CA ASP A 75 -4.93 -21.54 -0.46
C ASP A 75 -5.04 -22.84 -1.28
N PRO A 76 -6.23 -23.19 -1.78
CA PRO A 76 -6.44 -24.45 -2.49
C PRO A 76 -5.71 -24.49 -3.84
N THR A 77 -5.17 -23.35 -4.30
CA THR A 77 -4.38 -23.28 -5.53
C THR A 77 -2.93 -23.68 -5.35
N ALA A 78 -2.44 -23.81 -4.10
CA ALA A 78 -1.08 -24.26 -3.80
C ALA A 78 -0.77 -25.65 -4.39
N ASP A 79 -1.76 -26.57 -4.32
CA ASP A 79 -1.68 -27.93 -4.84
C ASP A 79 -2.52 -28.13 -6.13
N ALA A 80 -2.90 -27.04 -6.81
CA ALA A 80 -3.77 -27.16 -7.98
C ALA A 80 -3.09 -27.99 -9.08
N PRO A 81 -3.78 -29.02 -9.64
CA PRO A 81 -3.25 -29.83 -10.73
C PRO A 81 -3.18 -29.08 -12.06
N VAL A 82 -3.77 -27.88 -12.12
CA VAL A 82 -3.81 -27.01 -13.30
C VAL A 82 -2.97 -25.77 -13.04
N PRO A 83 -2.07 -25.38 -13.97
CA PRO A 83 -1.29 -24.15 -13.84
C PRO A 83 -2.19 -22.92 -13.69
N LEU A 84 -1.76 -21.98 -12.84
CA LEU A 84 -2.42 -20.69 -12.66
C LEU A 84 -2.48 -19.91 -13.98
N ASP A 85 -3.66 -19.35 -14.31
CA ASP A 85 -3.83 -18.50 -15.50
C ASP A 85 -3.11 -17.14 -15.32
N THR A 86 -1.95 -17.02 -15.96
CA THR A 86 -1.13 -15.80 -15.95
C THR A 86 -1.32 -14.93 -17.20
N THR A 87 -2.36 -15.17 -18.00
CA THR A 87 -2.68 -14.34 -19.17
C THR A 87 -3.22 -12.97 -18.78
N GLY A 88 -3.19 -12.01 -19.71
CA GLY A 88 -3.76 -10.68 -19.51
C GLY A 88 -2.90 -9.77 -18.62
N VAL A 89 -3.54 -8.81 -17.95
CA VAL A 89 -2.85 -7.84 -17.10
C VAL A 89 -2.70 -8.40 -15.70
N GLN A 90 -1.44 -8.63 -15.31
CA GLN A 90 -1.05 -9.28 -14.06
C GLN A 90 -0.47 -8.28 -13.07
N GLY A 91 -0.72 -8.52 -11.78
CA GLY A 91 -0.24 -7.73 -10.68
C GLY A 91 0.06 -8.57 -9.44
N ILE A 92 0.59 -7.89 -8.43
CA ILE A 92 0.84 -8.45 -7.10
C ILE A 92 0.33 -7.50 -6.03
N ASP A 93 0.24 -7.97 -4.80
CA ASP A 93 0.16 -7.09 -3.65
C ASP A 93 1.09 -7.57 -2.55
N VAL A 94 1.62 -6.60 -1.80
CA VAL A 94 2.74 -6.85 -0.87
C VAL A 94 2.61 -6.02 0.39
N SER A 95 3.22 -6.50 1.46
CA SER A 95 3.43 -5.79 2.72
C SER A 95 4.87 -5.99 3.19
N HIS A 96 5.18 -5.64 4.44
CA HIS A 96 6.47 -5.97 5.04
C HIS A 96 6.79 -7.48 5.06
N TRP A 97 5.79 -8.36 4.97
CA TRP A 97 5.98 -9.82 4.95
C TRP A 97 6.76 -10.32 3.73
N GLN A 98 6.72 -9.62 2.59
CA GLN A 98 7.51 -9.97 1.42
C GLN A 98 8.98 -9.53 1.52
N GLY A 99 9.37 -8.87 2.62
CA GLY A 99 10.75 -8.50 2.89
C GLY A 99 11.35 -7.56 1.85
N SER A 100 12.53 -7.90 1.34
CA SER A 100 13.22 -7.12 0.31
C SER A 100 12.79 -7.59 -1.08
N ILE A 101 12.38 -6.64 -1.94
CA ILE A 101 11.86 -6.92 -3.27
C ILE A 101 12.76 -6.30 -4.35
N ASN A 102 13.17 -7.11 -5.33
CA ASN A 102 13.78 -6.61 -6.56
C ASN A 102 12.69 -6.26 -7.58
N TRP A 103 12.29 -4.99 -7.59
CA TRP A 103 11.20 -4.50 -8.45
C TRP A 103 11.50 -4.55 -9.96
N THR A 104 12.76 -4.47 -10.37
CA THR A 104 13.14 -4.67 -11.77
C THR A 104 12.90 -6.11 -12.20
N SER A 105 13.27 -7.10 -11.38
CA SER A 105 12.95 -8.51 -11.62
C SER A 105 11.44 -8.76 -11.65
N VAL A 106 10.69 -8.12 -10.73
CA VAL A 106 9.22 -8.20 -10.70
C VAL A 106 8.61 -7.68 -12.01
N ARG A 107 9.05 -6.49 -12.49
CA ARG A 107 8.60 -5.94 -13.76
C ARG A 107 8.93 -6.87 -14.94
N ASN A 108 10.16 -7.39 -14.97
CA ASN A 108 10.64 -8.29 -16.01
C ASN A 108 9.91 -9.65 -16.00
N ALA A 109 9.39 -10.07 -14.85
CA ALA A 109 8.51 -11.24 -14.72
C ALA A 109 7.08 -10.99 -15.24
N GLY A 110 6.80 -9.83 -15.84
CA GLY A 110 5.51 -9.51 -16.47
C GLY A 110 4.50 -8.86 -15.53
N ILE A 111 4.88 -8.54 -14.28
CA ILE A 111 4.01 -7.78 -13.36
C ILE A 111 3.87 -6.35 -13.88
N GLN A 112 2.63 -5.89 -14.01
CA GLN A 112 2.28 -4.59 -14.57
C GLN A 112 1.75 -3.62 -13.52
N PHE A 113 1.12 -4.15 -12.46
CA PHE A 113 0.66 -3.35 -11.33
C PHE A 113 0.98 -3.97 -9.97
N ALA A 114 1.01 -3.14 -8.93
CA ALA A 114 1.09 -3.59 -7.56
C ALA A 114 0.33 -2.68 -6.58
N TRP A 115 -0.29 -3.26 -5.56
CA TRP A 115 -0.72 -2.53 -4.37
C TRP A 115 0.17 -2.88 -3.18
N MET A 116 0.44 -1.91 -2.32
CA MET A 116 1.36 -2.08 -1.19
C MET A 116 0.71 -1.64 0.10
N LYS A 117 0.87 -2.41 1.17
CA LYS A 117 0.38 -2.01 2.50
C LYS A 117 1.04 -0.69 2.86
N ALA A 118 0.25 0.30 3.20
CA ALA A 118 0.75 1.57 3.72
C ALA A 118 0.45 1.71 5.21
N THR A 119 -0.78 1.38 5.60
CA THR A 119 -1.28 1.65 6.95
C THR A 119 -2.26 0.58 7.41
N GLU A 120 -2.45 0.50 8.72
CA GLU A 120 -3.50 -0.29 9.35
C GLU A 120 -4.07 0.50 10.53
N GLY A 121 -5.39 0.49 10.67
CA GLY A 121 -6.09 1.19 11.75
C GLY A 121 -5.70 2.67 11.83
N THR A 122 -5.24 3.12 13.00
CA THR A 122 -5.00 4.55 13.26
C THR A 122 -3.54 4.92 13.52
N ASN A 123 -2.65 3.94 13.66
CA ASN A 123 -1.30 4.16 14.16
C ASN A 123 -0.20 3.33 13.48
N PHE A 124 -0.54 2.25 12.77
CA PHE A 124 0.45 1.42 12.12
C PHE A 124 0.82 1.97 10.75
N LYS A 125 2.10 1.94 10.42
CA LYS A 125 2.63 2.22 9.08
C LYS A 125 3.50 1.03 8.69
N ASP A 126 3.30 0.50 7.48
CA ASP A 126 4.09 -0.61 7.01
C ASP A 126 5.55 -0.17 6.81
N SER A 127 6.48 -0.89 7.43
CA SER A 127 7.89 -0.54 7.45
C SER A 127 8.57 -0.64 6.08
N ARG A 128 7.98 -1.39 5.13
CA ARG A 128 8.51 -1.54 3.76
C ARG A 128 7.86 -0.60 2.76
N PHE A 129 6.77 0.11 3.10
CA PHE A 129 6.06 0.98 2.16
C PHE A 129 6.97 2.03 1.51
N ASN A 130 7.75 2.76 2.32
CA ASN A 130 8.64 3.83 1.82
C ASN A 130 9.81 3.32 0.98
N THR A 131 10.12 2.02 1.05
CA THR A 131 11.12 1.38 0.17
C THR A 131 10.47 0.85 -1.09
N ASN A 132 9.33 0.14 -0.96
CA ASN A 132 8.66 -0.51 -2.08
C ASN A 132 8.01 0.48 -3.06
N TYR A 133 7.34 1.51 -2.54
CA TYR A 133 6.53 2.43 -3.35
C TYR A 133 7.35 3.20 -4.41
N PRO A 134 8.48 3.85 -4.05
CA PRO A 134 9.34 4.48 -5.06
C PRO A 134 10.09 3.47 -5.93
N ALA A 135 10.48 2.31 -5.40
CA ALA A 135 11.21 1.29 -6.17
C ALA A 135 10.35 0.65 -7.27
N ALA A 136 9.08 0.36 -6.99
CA ALA A 136 8.12 -0.09 -8.01
C ALA A 136 7.87 0.97 -9.09
N HIS A 137 7.73 2.23 -8.69
CA HIS A 137 7.59 3.34 -9.63
C HIS A 137 8.83 3.44 -10.54
N ALA A 138 10.04 3.38 -9.98
CA ALA A 138 11.30 3.41 -10.75
C ALA A 138 11.44 2.22 -11.72
N ALA A 139 10.90 1.06 -11.37
CA ALA A 139 10.84 -0.11 -12.25
C ALA A 139 9.70 -0.04 -13.31
N GLY A 140 8.88 1.02 -13.31
CA GLY A 140 7.78 1.19 -14.27
C GLY A 140 6.56 0.31 -13.99
N VAL A 141 6.37 -0.10 -12.73
CA VAL A 141 5.15 -0.79 -12.27
C VAL A 141 4.10 0.25 -11.87
N ILE A 142 2.87 0.12 -12.38
CA ILE A 142 1.74 0.96 -11.98
C ILE A 142 1.36 0.59 -10.54
N ARG A 143 1.56 1.50 -9.58
CA ARG A 143 1.55 1.19 -8.15
C ARG A 143 0.53 1.98 -7.36
N GLY A 144 -0.09 1.34 -6.38
CA GLY A 144 -1.01 1.94 -5.42
C GLY A 144 -0.69 1.52 -3.99
N ALA A 145 -1.41 2.12 -3.05
CA ALA A 145 -1.31 1.80 -1.64
C ALA A 145 -2.62 1.17 -1.14
N TYR A 146 -2.56 0.36 -0.08
CA TYR A 146 -3.74 -0.12 0.61
C TYR A 146 -3.70 0.16 2.12
N HIS A 147 -4.89 0.21 2.70
CA HIS A 147 -5.15 0.40 4.12
C HIS A 147 -5.91 -0.79 4.68
N PHE A 148 -5.34 -1.49 5.65
CA PHE A 148 -6.05 -2.55 6.38
C PHE A 148 -6.97 -1.94 7.44
N ALA A 149 -8.27 -2.10 7.23
CA ALA A 149 -9.31 -1.47 8.03
C ALA A 149 -9.38 -2.03 9.46
N ARG A 150 -9.63 -1.14 10.42
CA ARG A 150 -10.01 -1.50 11.79
C ARG A 150 -11.29 -0.79 12.22
N PRO A 151 -12.47 -1.19 11.72
CA PRO A 151 -13.73 -0.51 12.03
C PRO A 151 -14.09 -0.44 13.52
N ASP A 152 -13.52 -1.33 14.33
CA ASP A 152 -13.62 -1.37 15.79
C ASP A 152 -12.80 -0.27 16.52
N VAL A 153 -11.79 0.32 15.86
CA VAL A 153 -10.83 1.22 16.51
C VAL A 153 -11.17 2.71 16.32
N SER A 154 -11.83 3.09 15.22
CA SER A 154 -12.21 4.49 14.95
C SER A 154 -13.27 4.58 13.85
N SER A 155 -13.74 5.80 13.53
CA SER A 155 -14.58 6.02 12.34
C SER A 155 -13.83 5.82 11.02
N GLY A 156 -14.58 5.67 9.93
CA GLY A 156 -14.04 5.54 8.58
C GLY A 156 -13.27 6.80 8.16
N ALA A 157 -13.77 7.99 8.50
CA ALA A 157 -13.10 9.26 8.22
C ALA A 157 -11.72 9.36 8.90
N VAL A 158 -11.57 8.88 10.14
CA VAL A 158 -10.28 8.91 10.85
C VAL A 158 -9.26 8.06 10.09
N GLN A 159 -9.63 6.84 9.69
CA GLN A 159 -8.72 5.95 8.97
C GLN A 159 -8.46 6.40 7.53
N ALA A 160 -9.45 6.94 6.84
CA ALA A 160 -9.26 7.51 5.50
C ALA A 160 -8.29 8.70 5.52
N ASN A 161 -8.39 9.58 6.53
CA ASN A 161 -7.45 10.68 6.71
C ASN A 161 -6.04 10.18 7.05
N TYR A 162 -5.94 9.17 7.92
CA TYR A 162 -4.67 8.55 8.27
C TYR A 162 -4.02 7.91 7.05
N PHE A 163 -4.75 7.11 6.28
CA PHE A 163 -4.28 6.49 5.06
C PHE A 163 -3.84 7.52 4.02
N ALA A 164 -4.68 8.50 3.70
CA ALA A 164 -4.36 9.53 2.70
C ALA A 164 -3.11 10.35 3.08
N SER A 165 -2.86 10.58 4.37
CA SER A 165 -1.67 11.30 4.85
C SER A 165 -0.41 10.43 4.93
N ASN A 166 -0.51 9.10 4.80
CA ASN A 166 0.59 8.16 5.04
C ASN A 166 0.73 7.13 3.90
N GLY A 167 0.64 7.58 2.65
CA GLY A 167 0.89 6.75 1.47
C GLY A 167 -0.33 6.53 0.57
N GLY A 168 -1.54 6.76 1.07
CA GLY A 168 -2.79 6.61 0.32
C GLY A 168 -3.17 7.78 -0.58
N ALA A 169 -2.43 8.89 -0.54
CA ALA A 169 -2.66 10.01 -1.44
C ALA A 169 -2.51 9.59 -2.91
N TRP A 170 -3.23 10.27 -3.79
CA TRP A 170 -3.17 10.02 -5.22
C TRP A 170 -2.86 11.30 -5.99
N SER A 171 -2.07 11.17 -7.04
CA SER A 171 -1.91 12.20 -8.07
C SER A 171 -1.72 11.53 -9.43
N ARG A 172 -2.09 12.21 -10.51
CA ARG A 172 -1.94 11.68 -11.86
C ARG A 172 -0.49 11.78 -12.32
N ASP A 173 0.17 10.64 -12.43
CA ASP A 173 1.56 10.50 -12.92
C ASP A 173 1.74 9.31 -13.89
N ASN A 174 0.64 8.75 -14.41
CA ASN A 174 0.59 7.52 -15.21
C ASN A 174 0.96 6.22 -14.47
N LEU A 175 1.38 6.30 -13.21
CA LEU A 175 1.88 5.18 -12.43
C LEU A 175 1.23 5.05 -11.04
N THR A 176 0.24 5.90 -10.70
CA THR A 176 -0.47 5.86 -9.41
C THR A 176 -1.89 5.31 -9.55
N LEU A 177 -2.15 4.15 -8.95
CA LEU A 177 -3.51 3.63 -8.79
C LEU A 177 -4.26 4.35 -7.67
N PRO A 178 -5.61 4.39 -7.71
CA PRO A 178 -6.38 4.76 -6.52
C PRO A 178 -6.02 3.84 -5.35
N GLY A 179 -6.12 4.39 -4.14
CA GLY A 179 -5.92 3.62 -2.92
C GLY A 179 -6.96 2.52 -2.78
N VAL A 180 -6.63 1.54 -1.94
CA VAL A 180 -7.50 0.40 -1.62
C VAL A 180 -7.87 0.44 -0.14
N LEU A 181 -9.16 0.27 0.14
CA LEU A 181 -9.66 -0.11 1.46
C LEU A 181 -9.70 -1.63 1.50
N ASP A 182 -8.78 -2.20 2.27
CA ASP A 182 -8.78 -3.62 2.61
C ASP A 182 -9.70 -3.82 3.82
N ILE A 183 -10.87 -4.42 3.57
CA ILE A 183 -11.89 -4.65 4.59
C ILE A 183 -12.38 -6.09 4.51
N GLU A 184 -11.84 -6.91 5.42
CA GLU A 184 -12.04 -8.35 5.44
C GLU A 184 -12.19 -8.89 6.87
N HIS A 185 -12.18 -10.22 7.05
CA HIS A 185 -12.38 -10.85 8.35
C HIS A 185 -11.38 -10.31 9.37
N ASN A 186 -11.89 -9.88 10.52
CA ASN A 186 -11.06 -9.35 11.58
C ASN A 186 -10.09 -10.42 12.12
N PRO A 187 -8.77 -10.24 11.98
CA PRO A 187 -7.80 -11.20 12.51
C PRO A 187 -7.63 -11.10 14.03
N TYR A 188 -8.28 -10.13 14.68
CA TYR A 188 -8.12 -9.80 16.09
C TYR A 188 -9.34 -10.13 16.96
N GLY A 189 -10.38 -10.74 16.39
CA GLY A 189 -11.61 -11.03 17.13
C GLY A 189 -12.82 -11.27 16.25
N ALA A 190 -13.94 -10.63 16.61
CA ALA A 190 -15.21 -10.84 15.91
C ALA A 190 -15.09 -10.50 14.41
N GLN A 191 -15.52 -11.43 13.54
CA GLN A 191 -15.41 -11.37 12.07
C GLN A 191 -15.78 -10.00 11.48
N CYS A 192 -16.87 -9.39 11.96
CA CYS A 192 -17.37 -8.09 11.52
C CYS A 192 -17.00 -6.94 12.47
N TYR A 193 -15.87 -7.06 13.18
CA TYR A 193 -15.33 -6.04 14.08
C TYR A 193 -16.29 -5.62 15.22
N GLY A 194 -17.21 -6.50 15.60
CA GLY A 194 -18.25 -6.21 16.60
C GLY A 194 -19.33 -5.23 16.14
N LEU A 195 -19.38 -4.89 14.84
CA LEU A 195 -20.36 -3.97 14.28
C LEU A 195 -21.57 -4.69 13.70
N SER A 196 -22.74 -4.07 13.83
CA SER A 196 -23.92 -4.44 13.01
C SER A 196 -23.70 -4.10 11.53
N THR A 197 -24.50 -4.70 10.66
CA THR A 197 -24.45 -4.41 9.21
C THR A 197 -24.66 -2.93 8.90
N THR A 198 -25.58 -2.25 9.60
CA THR A 198 -25.81 -0.80 9.44
C THR A 198 -24.59 0.02 9.85
N GLN A 199 -23.96 -0.30 10.99
CA GLN A 199 -22.74 0.38 11.42
C GLN A 199 -21.59 0.16 10.43
N MET A 200 -21.42 -1.06 9.91
CA MET A 200 -20.40 -1.38 8.91
C MET A 200 -20.61 -0.59 7.60
N ARG A 201 -21.85 -0.54 7.08
CA ARG A 201 -22.19 0.25 5.88
C ARG A 201 -21.89 1.73 6.06
N ASN A 202 -22.23 2.29 7.23
CA ASN A 202 -21.96 3.69 7.55
C ASN A 202 -20.46 3.95 7.62
N TRP A 203 -19.69 3.05 8.24
CA TRP A 203 -18.25 3.14 8.34
C TRP A 203 -17.57 3.13 6.95
N ILE A 204 -17.96 2.21 6.07
CA ILE A 204 -17.42 2.11 4.71
C ILE A 204 -17.74 3.36 3.89
N ASN A 205 -18.99 3.87 3.96
CA ASN A 205 -19.37 5.11 3.29
C ASN A 205 -18.57 6.32 3.80
N ASP A 206 -18.32 6.40 5.11
CA ASP A 206 -17.55 7.48 5.74
C ASP A 206 -16.07 7.46 5.29
N PHE A 207 -15.48 6.27 5.23
CA PHE A 207 -14.14 6.08 4.66
C PHE A 207 -14.09 6.50 3.18
N HIS A 208 -15.01 5.99 2.35
CA HIS A 208 -15.06 6.30 0.91
C HIS A 208 -15.23 7.81 0.67
N ALA A 209 -16.19 8.45 1.33
CA ALA A 209 -16.46 9.88 1.15
C ALA A 209 -15.27 10.73 1.56
N THR A 210 -14.63 10.41 2.69
CA THR A 210 -13.43 11.11 3.16
C THR A 210 -12.23 10.89 2.25
N TYR A 211 -12.00 9.66 1.78
CA TYR A 211 -10.92 9.38 0.86
C TYR A 211 -11.11 10.12 -0.47
N LYS A 212 -12.34 10.11 -1.00
CA LYS A 212 -12.68 10.82 -2.24
C LYS A 212 -12.50 12.33 -2.11
N SER A 213 -12.88 12.92 -0.98
CA SER A 213 -12.66 14.36 -0.75
C SER A 213 -11.16 14.71 -0.66
N ARG A 214 -10.34 13.81 -0.09
CA ARG A 214 -8.89 13.99 0.05
C ARG A 214 -8.11 13.78 -1.25
N THR A 215 -8.60 12.95 -2.16
CA THR A 215 -7.81 12.47 -3.30
C THR A 215 -8.47 12.65 -4.67
N THR A 216 -9.76 13.02 -4.70
CA THR A 216 -10.65 13.02 -5.88
C THR A 216 -11.00 11.62 -6.41
N ARG A 217 -10.44 10.56 -5.84
CA ARG A 217 -10.59 9.18 -6.33
C ARG A 217 -11.64 8.42 -5.54
N ASP A 218 -12.39 7.59 -6.23
CA ASP A 218 -13.12 6.51 -5.56
C ASP A 218 -12.12 5.48 -5.02
N ILE A 219 -12.27 5.10 -3.75
CA ILE A 219 -11.47 4.04 -3.15
C ILE A 219 -11.84 2.70 -3.80
N VAL A 220 -10.85 1.85 -4.08
CA VAL A 220 -11.07 0.45 -4.45
C VAL A 220 -11.39 -0.33 -3.18
N ILE A 221 -12.38 -1.22 -3.21
CA ILE A 221 -12.72 -2.08 -2.07
C ILE A 221 -12.12 -3.45 -2.32
N TYR A 222 -11.22 -3.87 -1.43
CA TYR A 222 -10.76 -5.25 -1.34
C TYR A 222 -11.58 -6.01 -0.28
N THR A 223 -12.10 -7.19 -0.64
CA THR A 223 -12.88 -8.07 0.25
C THR A 223 -13.06 -9.48 -0.35
N THR A 224 -13.48 -10.45 0.46
CA THR A 224 -14.11 -11.68 -0.03
C THR A 224 -15.63 -11.52 -0.20
N ALA A 225 -16.25 -12.39 -1.00
CA ALA A 225 -17.71 -12.45 -1.11
C ALA A 225 -18.39 -12.81 0.21
N SER A 226 -17.82 -13.77 0.96
CA SER A 226 -18.35 -14.19 2.26
C SER A 226 -18.40 -13.03 3.26
N TRP A 227 -17.27 -12.31 3.42
CA TRP A 227 -17.19 -11.20 4.37
C TRP A 227 -18.16 -10.08 4.02
N TRP A 228 -18.17 -9.65 2.75
CA TRP A 228 -19.02 -8.56 2.30
C TRP A 228 -20.50 -8.88 2.51
N ASN A 229 -20.94 -10.06 2.06
CA ASN A 229 -22.33 -10.48 2.17
C ASN A 229 -22.78 -10.55 3.63
N THR A 230 -21.93 -11.09 4.51
CA THR A 230 -22.22 -11.25 5.94
C THR A 230 -22.17 -9.91 6.67
N CYS A 231 -21.04 -9.22 6.65
CA CYS A 231 -20.78 -8.05 7.47
C CYS A 231 -21.44 -6.78 6.96
N THR A 232 -21.84 -6.74 5.68
CA THR A 232 -22.65 -5.63 5.14
C THR A 232 -24.09 -6.03 4.92
N GLY A 233 -24.49 -7.29 5.08
CA GLY A 233 -25.85 -7.75 4.78
C GLY A 233 -26.22 -7.55 3.31
N ASN A 234 -25.40 -8.08 2.40
CA ASN A 234 -25.62 -8.01 0.94
C ASN A 234 -25.78 -6.59 0.38
N TRP A 235 -24.99 -5.64 0.90
CA TRP A 235 -25.17 -4.23 0.57
C TRP A 235 -24.71 -3.88 -0.85
N SER A 236 -25.55 -3.13 -1.59
CA SER A 236 -25.28 -2.67 -2.95
C SER A 236 -24.90 -1.19 -3.07
N GLY A 237 -24.79 -0.46 -1.95
CA GLY A 237 -24.57 1.00 -1.97
C GLY A 237 -23.20 1.45 -2.48
N MET A 238 -22.25 0.52 -2.68
CA MET A 238 -20.95 0.78 -3.31
C MET A 238 -20.87 0.38 -4.78
N SER A 239 -21.89 -0.31 -5.32
CA SER A 239 -21.93 -0.83 -6.70
C SER A 239 -21.48 0.16 -7.78
N ALA A 240 -21.97 1.41 -7.68
CA ALA A 240 -21.70 2.48 -8.63
C ALA A 240 -20.62 3.47 -8.13
N LYS A 241 -20.05 3.23 -6.95
CA LYS A 241 -19.10 4.15 -6.30
C LYS A 241 -17.68 3.63 -6.30
N ALA A 242 -17.47 2.34 -6.03
CA ALA A 242 -16.14 1.78 -5.81
C ALA A 242 -15.84 0.63 -6.77
N PRO A 243 -14.66 0.60 -7.39
CA PRO A 243 -14.16 -0.60 -8.04
C PRO A 243 -13.99 -1.73 -7.01
N LEU A 244 -14.38 -2.95 -7.39
CA LEU A 244 -14.18 -4.14 -6.57
C LEU A 244 -12.84 -4.80 -6.88
N TRP A 245 -12.07 -5.09 -5.84
CA TRP A 245 -11.00 -6.07 -5.85
C TRP A 245 -11.45 -7.27 -5.03
N VAL A 246 -11.75 -8.38 -5.69
CA VAL A 246 -12.26 -9.58 -5.00
C VAL A 246 -11.12 -10.54 -4.66
N ALA A 247 -11.09 -11.04 -3.43
CA ALA A 247 -10.29 -12.20 -3.07
C ALA A 247 -11.15 -13.46 -3.18
N HIS A 248 -10.68 -14.41 -3.99
CA HIS A 248 -11.24 -15.75 -4.11
C HIS A 248 -10.19 -16.65 -4.75
N TRP A 249 -9.46 -17.43 -3.95
CA TRP A 249 -8.37 -18.23 -4.49
C TRP A 249 -8.92 -19.48 -5.18
N THR A 250 -8.88 -19.45 -6.50
CA THR A 250 -9.43 -20.51 -7.34
C THR A 250 -8.78 -20.47 -8.73
N THR A 251 -8.85 -21.58 -9.46
CA THR A 251 -8.42 -21.67 -10.86
C THR A 251 -9.53 -21.29 -11.86
N GLY A 252 -10.77 -21.15 -11.38
CA GLY A 252 -11.93 -20.80 -12.19
C GLY A 252 -12.17 -19.28 -12.31
N SER A 253 -13.39 -18.85 -12.01
CA SER A 253 -13.75 -17.43 -11.92
C SER A 253 -14.08 -17.04 -10.48
N PRO A 254 -13.83 -15.79 -10.06
CA PRO A 254 -14.13 -15.37 -8.71
C PRO A 254 -15.64 -15.32 -8.45
N THR A 255 -16.06 -15.73 -7.24
CA THR A 255 -17.40 -15.47 -6.74
C THR A 255 -17.53 -13.98 -6.43
N ILE A 256 -18.51 -13.30 -7.03
CA ILE A 256 -18.69 -11.85 -6.86
C ILE A 256 -19.57 -11.59 -5.63
N PRO A 257 -19.16 -10.69 -4.71
CA PRO A 257 -20.00 -10.28 -3.61
C PRO A 257 -21.32 -9.67 -4.10
N VAL A 258 -22.39 -9.89 -3.34
CA VAL A 258 -23.69 -9.28 -3.65
C VAL A 258 -23.56 -7.77 -3.60
N GLY A 259 -24.10 -7.10 -4.62
CA GLY A 259 -24.05 -5.65 -4.72
C GLY A 259 -22.88 -5.10 -5.54
N PHE A 260 -22.05 -5.95 -6.16
CA PHE A 260 -21.14 -5.52 -7.22
C PHE A 260 -21.51 -6.14 -8.57
N PRO A 261 -21.43 -5.37 -9.67
CA PRO A 261 -21.76 -5.88 -11.00
C PRO A 261 -20.65 -6.77 -11.58
N THR A 262 -19.39 -6.49 -11.21
CA THR A 262 -18.21 -7.21 -11.69
C THR A 262 -17.01 -6.86 -10.80
N TRP A 263 -15.91 -7.57 -10.99
CA TRP A 263 -14.62 -7.27 -10.37
C TRP A 263 -13.76 -6.40 -11.31
N THR A 264 -12.97 -5.52 -10.71
CA THR A 264 -11.92 -4.73 -11.39
C THR A 264 -10.56 -5.39 -11.23
N ALA A 265 -10.28 -5.93 -10.04
CA ALA A 265 -9.12 -6.77 -9.78
C ALA A 265 -9.57 -8.06 -9.05
N TRP A 266 -8.79 -9.12 -9.19
CA TRP A 266 -9.05 -10.41 -8.56
C TRP A 266 -7.75 -10.95 -7.98
N GLN A 267 -7.70 -11.12 -6.65
CA GLN A 267 -6.64 -11.87 -5.98
C GLN A 267 -6.96 -13.35 -6.06
N TYR A 268 -6.19 -14.08 -6.88
CA TYR A 268 -6.52 -15.44 -7.29
C TYR A 268 -5.66 -16.53 -6.65
N THR A 269 -4.58 -16.15 -5.99
CA THR A 269 -3.75 -17.03 -5.14
C THR A 269 -2.99 -16.16 -4.14
N ALA A 270 -2.72 -16.75 -2.98
CA ALA A 270 -1.83 -16.22 -1.95
C ALA A 270 -0.43 -16.87 -1.95
N THR A 271 -0.25 -17.94 -2.73
CA THR A 271 0.95 -18.80 -2.75
C THR A 271 1.73 -18.69 -4.06
N GLY A 272 1.57 -17.59 -4.79
CA GLY A 272 2.27 -17.34 -6.04
C GLY A 272 3.79 -17.21 -5.88
N ARG A 273 4.50 -17.34 -7.00
CA ARG A 273 5.95 -17.07 -7.10
C ARG A 273 6.21 -16.03 -8.17
N VAL A 274 7.03 -15.03 -7.85
CA VAL A 274 7.45 -13.96 -8.79
C VAL A 274 8.94 -13.72 -8.63
N SER A 275 9.68 -13.70 -9.75
CA SER A 275 11.11 -13.37 -9.73
C SER A 275 11.34 -11.99 -9.09
N GLY A 276 12.26 -11.94 -8.13
CA GLY A 276 12.52 -10.74 -7.34
C GLY A 276 11.83 -10.69 -5.98
N ILE A 277 10.98 -11.68 -5.67
CA ILE A 277 10.36 -11.86 -4.35
C ILE A 277 10.70 -13.26 -3.87
N SER A 278 11.17 -13.36 -2.62
CA SER A 278 11.44 -14.64 -1.98
C SER A 278 10.21 -15.08 -1.18
N GLY A 279 9.78 -16.33 -1.39
CA GLY A 279 8.60 -16.90 -0.72
C GLY A 279 7.28 -16.63 -1.46
N ASP A 280 6.18 -16.78 -0.73
CA ASP A 280 4.81 -16.56 -1.21
C ASP A 280 4.52 -15.09 -1.51
N VAL A 281 3.82 -14.85 -2.62
CA VAL A 281 3.28 -13.53 -2.97
C VAL A 281 1.88 -13.66 -3.54
N ASP A 282 1.02 -12.75 -3.12
CA ASP A 282 -0.34 -12.66 -3.63
C ASP A 282 -0.32 -12.24 -5.10
N ARG A 283 -1.10 -12.95 -5.91
CA ARG A 283 -1.19 -12.70 -7.35
C ARG A 283 -2.55 -12.15 -7.70
N ASN A 284 -2.53 -11.16 -8.59
CA ASN A 284 -3.71 -10.42 -8.99
C ASN A 284 -3.87 -10.41 -10.50
N LYS A 285 -5.12 -10.53 -10.96
CA LYS A 285 -5.52 -10.30 -12.34
C LYS A 285 -6.35 -9.03 -12.42
N PHE A 286 -6.11 -8.19 -13.43
CA PHE A 286 -6.93 -7.02 -13.72
C PHE A 286 -7.97 -7.33 -14.81
N ASN A 287 -9.20 -6.88 -14.61
CA ASN A 287 -10.30 -7.09 -15.56
C ASN A 287 -10.23 -6.08 -16.72
N GLY A 288 -9.31 -6.28 -17.65
CA GLY A 288 -9.23 -5.48 -18.86
C GLY A 288 -7.84 -5.40 -19.47
N SER A 289 -7.73 -4.55 -20.50
CA SER A 289 -6.47 -4.26 -21.17
C SER A 289 -5.55 -3.40 -20.31
N ARG A 290 -4.28 -3.31 -20.71
CA ARG A 290 -3.31 -2.42 -20.09
C ARG A 290 -3.74 -0.95 -20.19
N ASP A 291 -4.41 -0.56 -21.28
CA ASP A 291 -4.92 0.81 -21.44
C ASP A 291 -6.01 1.11 -20.41
N ARG A 292 -6.88 0.15 -20.10
CA ARG A 292 -7.89 0.30 -19.04
C ARG A 292 -7.25 0.39 -17.65
N LEU A 293 -6.15 -0.34 -17.40
CA LEU A 293 -5.37 -0.19 -16.17
C LEU A 293 -4.76 1.21 -16.06
N LEU A 294 -4.20 1.74 -17.16
CA LEU A 294 -3.66 3.09 -17.20
C LEU A 294 -4.75 4.15 -17.02
N ALA A 295 -5.93 3.94 -17.59
CA ALA A 295 -7.12 4.76 -17.39
C ALA A 295 -7.55 4.79 -15.92
N LEU A 296 -7.56 3.63 -15.24
CA LEU A 296 -7.82 3.53 -13.80
C LEU A 296 -6.77 4.33 -13.00
N ALA A 297 -5.49 4.21 -13.35
CA ALA A 297 -4.43 4.99 -12.69
C ALA A 297 -4.64 6.50 -12.90
N ASN A 298 -4.98 6.92 -14.11
CA ASN A 298 -5.07 8.32 -14.50
C ASN A 298 -6.39 9.03 -14.19
N ASN A 299 -7.39 8.30 -13.69
CA ASN A 299 -8.74 8.82 -13.51
C ASN A 299 -9.39 9.30 -14.82
N THR A 300 -9.19 8.54 -15.90
CA THR A 300 -9.73 8.84 -17.24
C THR A 300 -10.57 7.66 -17.71
N PRO A 301 -11.90 7.69 -17.54
CA PRO A 301 -12.81 6.61 -17.94
C PRO A 301 -12.70 6.22 -19.42
#